data_AF-A0A523D6H2-F1
#
_entry.id   AF-A0A523D6H2-F1
#
_cell.length_a   1.000
_cell.length_b   1.000
_cell.length_c   1.000
_cell.angle_alpha   90.00
_cell.angle_beta   90.00
_cell.angle_gamma   90.00
#
_symmetry.space_group_name_H-M   'P 1'
#
loop_
_entity.id
_entity.type
_entity.pdbx_description
1 polymer ?
#
loop_
_entity_poly.entity_id
_entity_poly.type
_entity_poly.pdbx_seq_one_letter_code
_entity_poly.pdbx_strand_id
1 'polypeptide(L)'
;MSTPEGVDGLLQRLADGELPDNVRLAAARGALPLPIRDLMRVQVFLASEDPYDEVRSLAAQALVQRNVSDTVAVMADEGITSEVATYFAADPGTPAPVVEALAQNSACSETALNHLAARHEPGILDRLLRNEVLLIRCPDSLALLERHAALSPGQRDRLAEIRLHFVERPLARAEPDAAPLEPEVAQQVVEAMVAAEEYERESATSAPTARAADHGEPDTEEEQRKHAMFRILDMNTAEKVKLAFLGSAEERVILLRDSNRVVASSVLKSPRVSAKDAEAYANMRSLSEELIVMISNKREWMRNYQVILGVVRHPKSPPRIIMNLMQLVKDRELRLMLKDRNLPETTRQQVRRTFLARTKRRQR
;
A
#
# COMPACT_ATOMS: atom_id res chain seq x y z
N MET A 1 -18.53 -14.84 29.46
CA MET A 1 -18.89 -16.21 29.04
C MET A 1 -19.90 -16.05 27.90
N SER A 2 -19.48 -15.64 26.71
CA SER A 2 -18.89 -16.44 25.62
C SER A 2 -19.91 -17.46 25.07
N THR A 3 -20.71 -17.02 24.09
CA THR A 3 -21.61 -17.86 23.28
C THR A 3 -20.91 -18.26 21.98
N PRO A 4 -20.52 -19.54 21.79
CA PRO A 4 -20.12 -20.10 20.51
C PRO A 4 -21.31 -20.69 19.73
N GLU A 5 -22.51 -20.10 19.82
CA GLU A 5 -23.77 -20.68 19.29
C GLU A 5 -24.02 -20.39 17.79
N GLY A 6 -22.96 -20.42 16.98
CA GLY A 6 -23.02 -20.30 15.53
C GLY A 6 -22.88 -21.64 14.80
N VAL A 7 -22.62 -21.58 13.50
CA VAL A 7 -22.40 -22.73 12.60
C VAL A 7 -21.24 -23.62 13.07
N ASP A 8 -20.25 -23.07 13.75
CA ASP A 8 -19.15 -23.83 14.37
C ASP A 8 -19.65 -24.82 15.43
N GLY A 9 -20.65 -24.44 16.23
CA GLY A 9 -21.27 -25.35 17.20
C GLY A 9 -22.08 -26.46 16.52
N LEU A 10 -22.69 -26.17 15.35
CA LEU A 10 -23.37 -27.20 14.55
C LEU A 10 -22.37 -28.19 13.95
N LEU A 11 -21.25 -27.70 13.41
CA LEU A 11 -20.17 -28.54 12.87
C LEU A 11 -19.57 -29.44 13.94
N GLN A 12 -19.31 -28.91 15.13
CA GLN A 12 -18.80 -29.69 16.26
C GLN A 12 -19.75 -30.84 16.62
N ARG A 13 -21.06 -30.57 16.72
CA ARG A 13 -22.07 -31.60 17.02
C ARG A 13 -22.25 -32.62 15.90
N LEU A 14 -22.00 -32.25 14.64
CA LEU A 14 -21.95 -33.19 13.52
C LEU A 14 -20.73 -34.10 13.64
N ALA A 15 -19.56 -33.55 13.97
CA ALA A 15 -18.32 -34.29 14.19
C ALA A 15 -18.44 -35.28 15.36
N ASP A 16 -19.04 -34.83 16.46
CA ASP A 16 -19.26 -35.64 17.67
C ASP A 16 -20.39 -36.68 17.50
N GLY A 17 -21.10 -36.66 16.36
CA GLY A 17 -22.16 -37.62 16.06
C GLY A 17 -23.44 -37.43 16.88
N GLU A 18 -23.61 -36.29 17.54
CA GLU A 18 -24.74 -36.01 18.44
C GLU A 18 -26.05 -35.68 17.72
N LEU A 19 -25.98 -35.42 16.41
CA LEU A 19 -27.14 -34.99 15.61
C LEU A 19 -27.88 -36.19 14.99
N PRO A 20 -29.22 -36.22 15.10
CA PRO A 20 -30.05 -37.24 14.46
C PRO A 20 -29.86 -37.35 12.94
N ASP A 21 -29.99 -38.57 12.41
CA ASP A 21 -29.78 -38.89 10.98
C ASP A 21 -30.64 -38.05 10.03
N ASN A 22 -31.88 -37.73 10.42
CA ASN A 22 -32.76 -36.88 9.62
C ASN A 22 -32.23 -35.45 9.46
N VAL A 23 -31.59 -34.89 10.50
CA VAL A 23 -30.97 -33.55 10.45
C VAL A 23 -29.72 -33.60 9.58
N ARG A 24 -28.92 -34.66 9.71
CA ARG A 24 -27.73 -34.90 8.88
C ARG A 24 -28.08 -35.02 7.39
N LEU A 25 -29.11 -35.80 7.05
CA LEU A 25 -29.62 -35.94 5.69
C LEU A 25 -30.20 -34.62 5.14
N ALA A 26 -30.91 -33.85 5.98
CA ALA A 26 -31.41 -32.53 5.61
C ALA A 26 -30.25 -31.54 5.34
N ALA A 27 -29.20 -31.58 6.16
CA ALA A 27 -27.98 -30.80 5.98
C ALA A 27 -27.25 -31.15 4.69
N ALA A 28 -27.05 -32.44 4.41
CA ALA A 28 -26.44 -32.92 3.17
C ALA A 28 -27.20 -32.41 1.93
N ARG A 29 -28.53 -32.47 1.94
CA ARG A 29 -29.39 -31.98 0.84
C ARG A 29 -29.46 -30.46 0.72
N GLY A 30 -28.92 -29.71 1.67
CA GLY A 30 -28.98 -28.24 1.66
C GLY A 30 -30.32 -27.67 2.14
N ALA A 31 -31.09 -28.41 2.93
CA ALA A 31 -32.43 -28.01 3.39
C ALA A 31 -32.44 -27.23 4.72
N LEU A 32 -31.27 -26.95 5.30
CA LEU A 32 -31.18 -26.16 6.53
C LEU A 32 -31.40 -24.66 6.24
N PRO A 33 -32.09 -23.92 7.12
CA PRO A 33 -32.35 -22.49 6.97
C PRO A 33 -31.11 -21.66 7.37
N LEU A 34 -30.00 -21.87 6.67
CA LEU A 34 -28.73 -21.19 6.89
C LEU A 34 -28.37 -20.29 5.70
N PRO A 35 -27.58 -19.22 5.92
CA PRO A 35 -26.95 -18.49 4.82
C PRO A 35 -26.16 -19.44 3.92
N ILE A 36 -26.09 -19.13 2.62
CA ILE A 36 -25.49 -20.03 1.63
C ILE A 36 -24.02 -20.37 1.93
N ARG A 37 -23.26 -19.42 2.49
CA ARG A 37 -21.88 -19.61 2.93
C ARG A 37 -21.78 -20.70 4.01
N ASP A 38 -22.62 -20.59 5.01
CA ASP A 38 -22.64 -21.50 6.16
C ASP A 38 -23.15 -22.88 5.78
N LEU A 39 -24.19 -22.92 4.94
CA LEU A 39 -24.72 -24.17 4.38
C LEU A 39 -23.66 -24.91 3.55
N MET A 40 -22.89 -24.19 2.74
CA MET A 40 -21.78 -24.76 1.98
C MET A 40 -20.72 -25.35 2.90
N ARG A 41 -20.37 -24.66 3.98
CA ARG A 41 -19.39 -25.15 4.95
C ARG A 41 -19.84 -26.44 5.63
N VAL A 42 -21.12 -26.53 6.01
CA VAL A 42 -21.72 -27.76 6.56
C VAL A 42 -21.69 -28.89 5.53
N GLN A 43 -22.05 -28.63 4.28
CA GLN A 43 -22.06 -29.66 3.24
C GLN A 43 -20.65 -30.12 2.85
N VAL A 44 -19.66 -29.24 2.83
CA VAL A 44 -18.26 -29.62 2.61
C VAL A 44 -17.78 -30.52 3.74
N PHE A 45 -18.06 -30.16 4.99
CA PHE A 45 -17.75 -31.01 6.15
C PHE A 45 -18.38 -32.40 6.01
N LEU A 46 -19.68 -32.46 5.69
CA LEU A 46 -20.37 -33.73 5.50
C LEU A 46 -19.85 -34.53 4.31
N ALA A 47 -19.47 -33.87 3.21
CA ALA A 47 -18.92 -34.55 2.04
C ALA A 47 -17.55 -35.18 2.32
N SER A 48 -16.76 -34.59 3.21
CA SER A 48 -15.40 -35.02 3.53
C SER A 48 -15.31 -35.98 4.72
N GLU A 49 -16.04 -35.71 5.80
CA GLU A 49 -15.78 -36.31 7.13
C GLU A 49 -16.92 -37.21 7.64
N ASP A 50 -18.09 -37.24 7.00
CA ASP A 50 -19.24 -37.97 7.54
C ASP A 50 -19.02 -39.51 7.51
N PRO A 51 -19.33 -40.25 8.59
CA PRO A 51 -19.17 -41.71 8.62
C PRO A 51 -20.04 -42.45 7.60
N TYR A 52 -21.16 -41.89 7.14
CA TYR A 52 -22.09 -42.56 6.23
C TYR A 52 -21.87 -42.15 4.77
N ASP A 53 -21.54 -43.13 3.91
CA ASP A 53 -21.29 -42.92 2.47
C ASP A 53 -22.46 -42.28 1.72
N GLU A 54 -23.70 -42.61 2.11
CA GLU A 54 -24.91 -42.02 1.55
C GLU A 54 -24.96 -40.50 1.82
N VAL A 55 -24.62 -40.08 3.04
CA VAL A 55 -24.61 -38.67 3.45
C VAL A 55 -23.51 -37.92 2.70
N ARG A 56 -22.30 -38.49 2.62
CA ARG A 56 -21.18 -37.89 1.87
C ARG A 56 -21.56 -37.67 0.41
N SER A 57 -22.15 -38.68 -0.21
CA SER A 57 -22.59 -38.65 -1.62
C SER A 57 -23.67 -37.61 -1.86
N LEU A 58 -24.67 -37.52 -0.99
CA LEU A 58 -25.73 -36.51 -1.07
C LEU A 58 -25.19 -35.09 -0.92
N ALA A 59 -24.28 -34.88 0.03
CA ALA A 59 -23.65 -33.58 0.25
C ALA A 59 -22.82 -33.14 -0.96
N ALA A 60 -21.99 -34.03 -1.50
CA ALA A 60 -21.21 -33.77 -2.72
C ALA A 60 -22.12 -33.45 -3.93
N GLN A 61 -23.19 -34.22 -4.13
CA GLN A 61 -24.16 -33.97 -5.20
C GLN A 61 -24.84 -32.60 -5.04
N ALA A 62 -25.21 -32.22 -3.82
CA ALA A 62 -25.83 -30.92 -3.56
C ALA A 62 -24.86 -29.74 -3.79
N LEU A 63 -23.57 -29.92 -3.53
CA LEU A 63 -22.53 -28.94 -3.85
C LEU A 63 -22.36 -28.75 -5.36
N VAL A 64 -22.36 -29.85 -6.13
CA VAL A 64 -22.22 -29.82 -7.60
C VAL A 64 -23.46 -29.25 -8.29
N GLN A 65 -24.66 -29.58 -7.80
CA GLN A 65 -25.93 -29.11 -8.37
C GLN A 65 -26.23 -27.64 -8.04
N ARG A 66 -25.46 -27.02 -7.13
CA ARG A 66 -25.62 -25.62 -6.77
C ARG A 66 -25.36 -24.71 -7.95
N ASN A 67 -26.08 -23.60 -8.01
CA ASN A 67 -25.86 -22.57 -9.01
C ASN A 67 -24.41 -22.05 -8.95
N VAL A 68 -23.74 -22.09 -10.11
CA VAL A 68 -22.36 -21.63 -10.27
C VAL A 68 -22.18 -20.18 -9.80
N SER A 69 -23.15 -19.30 -10.07
CA SER A 69 -23.06 -17.89 -9.67
C SER A 69 -23.04 -17.71 -8.16
N ASP A 70 -23.81 -18.53 -7.44
CA ASP A 70 -23.86 -18.47 -5.98
C ASP A 70 -22.57 -19.03 -5.38
N THR A 71 -22.04 -20.11 -5.97
CA THR A 71 -20.75 -20.68 -5.56
C THR A 71 -19.61 -19.70 -5.81
N VAL A 72 -19.59 -19.01 -6.96
CA VAL A 72 -18.62 -17.95 -7.27
C VAL A 72 -18.68 -16.83 -6.22
N ALA A 73 -19.88 -16.38 -5.85
CA ALA A 73 -20.04 -15.32 -4.85
C ALA A 73 -19.44 -15.72 -3.48
N VAL A 74 -19.61 -17.00 -3.08
CA VAL A 74 -18.99 -17.52 -1.85
C VAL A 74 -17.47 -17.65 -1.99
N MET A 75 -16.98 -18.11 -3.14
CA MET A 75 -15.53 -18.24 -3.39
C MET A 75 -14.79 -16.90 -3.44
N ALA A 76 -15.46 -15.83 -3.86
CA ALA A 76 -14.89 -14.48 -3.91
C ALA A 76 -14.96 -13.75 -2.56
N ASP A 77 -15.63 -14.33 -1.57
CA ASP A 77 -15.84 -13.69 -0.27
C ASP A 77 -14.58 -13.74 0.61
N GLU A 78 -14.22 -12.63 1.24
CA GLU A 78 -13.06 -12.58 2.15
C GLU A 78 -13.24 -13.45 3.41
N GLY A 79 -14.48 -13.80 3.75
CA GLY A 79 -14.81 -14.69 4.86
C GLY A 79 -14.94 -16.16 4.49
N ILE A 80 -14.41 -16.60 3.33
CA ILE A 80 -14.36 -18.02 2.98
C ILE A 80 -13.47 -18.80 3.95
N THR A 81 -13.89 -20.00 4.35
CA THR A 81 -13.09 -20.86 5.23
C THR A 81 -12.18 -21.79 4.44
N SER A 82 -11.06 -22.18 5.05
CA SER A 82 -10.03 -22.99 4.39
C SER A 82 -10.58 -24.32 3.90
N GLU A 83 -11.47 -24.96 4.64
CA GLU A 83 -12.03 -26.27 4.28
C GLU A 83 -12.82 -26.19 2.97
N VAL A 84 -13.62 -25.12 2.84
CA VAL A 84 -14.44 -24.88 1.64
C VAL A 84 -13.55 -24.57 0.44
N ALA A 85 -12.57 -23.66 0.60
CA ALA A 85 -11.64 -23.32 -0.48
C ALA A 85 -10.85 -24.54 -0.96
N THR A 86 -10.34 -25.35 -0.03
CA THR A 86 -9.55 -26.56 -0.34
C THR A 86 -10.40 -27.61 -1.04
N TYR A 87 -11.65 -27.83 -0.62
CA TYR A 87 -12.55 -28.78 -1.27
C TYR A 87 -12.75 -28.46 -2.75
N PHE A 88 -13.12 -27.21 -3.08
CA PHE A 88 -13.35 -26.80 -4.46
C PHE A 88 -12.05 -26.69 -5.28
N ALA A 89 -10.94 -26.30 -4.67
CA ALA A 89 -9.65 -26.26 -5.36
C ALA A 89 -9.14 -27.66 -5.74
N ALA A 90 -9.37 -28.65 -4.86
CA ALA A 90 -8.93 -30.03 -5.05
C ALA A 90 -9.77 -30.82 -6.06
N ASP A 91 -11.06 -30.50 -6.21
CA ASP A 91 -11.94 -31.21 -7.15
C ASP A 91 -11.64 -30.81 -8.61
N PRO A 92 -11.23 -31.76 -9.48
CA PRO A 92 -11.06 -31.49 -10.91
C PRO A 92 -12.35 -31.07 -11.60
N GLY A 93 -13.51 -31.50 -11.08
CA GLY A 93 -14.84 -31.20 -11.62
C GLY A 93 -15.35 -29.78 -11.35
N THR A 94 -14.65 -29.00 -10.53
CA THR A 94 -15.04 -27.62 -10.19
C THR A 94 -15.12 -26.73 -11.45
N PRO A 95 -16.24 -26.03 -11.69
CA PRO A 95 -16.40 -25.16 -12.86
C PRO A 95 -15.34 -24.06 -12.91
N ALA A 96 -14.83 -23.73 -14.11
CA ALA A 96 -13.80 -22.71 -14.30
C ALA A 96 -14.10 -21.38 -13.59
N PRO A 97 -15.32 -20.78 -13.65
CA PRO A 97 -15.59 -19.53 -12.93
C PRO A 97 -15.36 -19.60 -11.42
N VAL A 98 -15.60 -20.76 -10.80
CA VAL A 98 -15.40 -20.99 -9.35
C VAL A 98 -13.91 -21.08 -9.04
N VAL A 99 -13.15 -21.81 -9.86
CA VAL A 99 -11.69 -21.90 -9.77
C VAL A 99 -11.04 -20.52 -9.94
N GLU A 100 -11.55 -19.72 -10.88
CA GLU A 100 -11.07 -18.36 -11.13
C GLU A 100 -11.32 -17.42 -9.94
N ALA A 101 -12.51 -17.49 -9.34
CA ALA A 101 -12.84 -16.73 -8.14
C ALA A 101 -11.90 -17.08 -6.98
N LEU A 102 -11.62 -18.37 -6.76
CA LEU A 102 -10.66 -18.82 -5.75
C LEU A 102 -9.23 -18.33 -6.02
N ALA A 103 -8.78 -18.39 -7.28
CA ALA A 103 -7.44 -17.93 -7.67
C ALA A 103 -7.25 -16.42 -7.43
N GLN A 104 -8.32 -15.63 -7.54
CA GLN A 104 -8.28 -14.17 -7.34
C GLN A 104 -8.57 -13.74 -5.90
N ASN A 105 -9.04 -14.63 -5.03
CA ASN A 105 -9.40 -14.28 -3.65
C ASN A 105 -8.17 -14.27 -2.73
N SER A 106 -7.81 -13.10 -2.19
CA SER A 106 -6.69 -12.93 -1.25
C SER A 106 -6.84 -13.64 0.11
N ALA A 107 -8.05 -14.13 0.43
CA ALA A 107 -8.33 -14.95 1.61
C ALA A 107 -8.15 -16.46 1.36
N CYS A 108 -7.83 -16.87 0.13
CA CYS A 108 -7.59 -18.27 -0.21
C CYS A 108 -6.45 -18.86 0.62
N SER A 109 -6.66 -20.07 1.15
CA SER A 109 -5.68 -20.73 2.01
C SER A 109 -4.53 -21.32 1.19
N GLU A 110 -3.38 -21.51 1.83
CA GLU A 110 -2.19 -22.11 1.20
C GLU A 110 -2.47 -23.51 0.64
N THR A 111 -3.23 -24.33 1.38
CA THR A 111 -3.61 -25.68 0.93
C THR A 111 -4.46 -25.63 -0.35
N ALA A 112 -5.43 -24.72 -0.43
CA ALA A 112 -6.23 -24.51 -1.63
C ALA A 112 -5.37 -23.99 -2.78
N LEU A 113 -4.47 -23.03 -2.52
CA LEU A 113 -3.55 -22.48 -3.50
C LEU A 113 -2.63 -23.57 -4.10
N ASN A 114 -2.14 -24.50 -3.29
CA ASN A 114 -1.33 -25.63 -3.77
C ASN A 114 -2.12 -26.55 -4.72
N HIS A 115 -3.40 -26.79 -4.43
CA HIS A 115 -4.27 -27.52 -5.36
C HIS A 115 -4.51 -26.75 -6.66
N LEU A 116 -4.75 -25.43 -6.59
CA LEU A 116 -4.91 -24.58 -7.78
C LEU A 116 -3.63 -24.56 -8.64
N ALA A 117 -2.46 -24.46 -8.00
CA ALA A 117 -1.16 -24.46 -8.67
C ALA A 117 -0.87 -25.77 -9.41
N ALA A 118 -1.49 -26.88 -9.01
CA ALA A 118 -1.37 -28.17 -9.69
C ALA A 118 -2.33 -28.33 -10.90
N ARG A 119 -3.27 -27.40 -11.11
CA ARG A 119 -4.23 -27.47 -12.22
C ARG A 119 -3.61 -26.99 -13.52
N HIS A 120 -4.01 -27.63 -14.62
CA HIS A 120 -3.48 -27.37 -15.97
C HIS A 120 -4.46 -26.59 -16.85
N GLU A 121 -5.45 -25.94 -16.25
CA GLU A 121 -6.50 -25.22 -16.98
C GLU A 121 -5.95 -23.92 -17.61
N PRO A 122 -6.43 -23.55 -18.82
CA PRO A 122 -5.95 -22.36 -19.49
C PRO A 122 -6.28 -21.08 -18.69
N GLY A 123 -5.25 -20.25 -18.50
CA GLY A 123 -5.34 -18.96 -17.82
C GLY A 123 -5.38 -19.03 -16.29
N ILE A 124 -5.39 -20.21 -15.66
CA ILE A 124 -5.33 -20.28 -14.18
C ILE A 124 -4.01 -19.73 -13.65
N LEU A 125 -2.90 -20.07 -14.32
CA LEU A 125 -1.56 -19.57 -13.97
C LEU A 125 -1.49 -18.04 -14.06
N ASP A 126 -2.04 -17.44 -15.12
CA ASP A 126 -2.08 -15.97 -15.25
C ASP A 126 -2.89 -15.32 -14.13
N ARG A 127 -3.96 -15.96 -13.66
CA ARG A 127 -4.79 -15.44 -12.57
C ARG A 127 -4.09 -15.56 -11.21
N LEU A 128 -3.42 -16.68 -10.96
CA LEU A 128 -2.59 -16.87 -9.77
C LEU A 128 -1.43 -15.88 -9.73
N LEU A 129 -0.78 -15.64 -10.87
CA LEU A 129 0.32 -14.67 -10.99
C LEU A 129 -0.15 -13.23 -10.82
N ARG A 130 -1.38 -12.88 -11.21
CA ARG A 130 -1.98 -11.57 -10.91
C ARG A 130 -2.27 -11.39 -9.42
N ASN A 131 -2.40 -12.47 -8.65
CA ASN A 131 -2.68 -12.43 -7.23
C ASN A 131 -1.39 -12.52 -6.40
N GLU A 132 -0.53 -11.53 -6.60
CA GLU A 132 0.83 -11.50 -6.04
C GLU A 132 0.83 -11.47 -4.52
N VAL A 133 -0.19 -10.85 -3.92
CA VAL A 133 -0.36 -10.80 -2.46
C VAL A 133 -0.47 -12.21 -1.87
N LEU A 134 -1.17 -13.14 -2.54
CA LEU A 134 -1.23 -14.53 -2.09
C LEU A 134 0.13 -15.23 -2.20
N LEU A 135 0.83 -15.06 -3.33
CA LEU A 135 2.11 -15.71 -3.59
C LEU A 135 3.22 -15.24 -2.64
N ILE A 136 3.18 -13.97 -2.22
CA ILE A 136 4.08 -13.42 -1.21
C ILE A 136 3.80 -14.01 0.17
N ARG A 137 2.53 -14.22 0.52
CA ARG A 137 2.13 -14.79 1.83
C ARG A 137 2.39 -16.30 1.93
N CYS A 138 2.40 -17.00 0.81
CA CYS A 138 2.52 -18.46 0.72
C CYS A 138 3.73 -18.87 -0.16
N PRO A 139 4.97 -18.77 0.36
CA PRO A 139 6.18 -18.99 -0.43
C PRO A 139 6.35 -20.45 -0.90
N ASP A 140 5.79 -21.43 -0.19
CA ASP A 140 5.86 -22.84 -0.60
C ASP A 140 5.01 -23.09 -1.86
N SER A 141 3.88 -22.40 -1.99
CA SER A 141 3.05 -22.43 -3.21
C SER A 141 3.77 -21.84 -4.42
N LEU A 142 4.59 -20.80 -4.22
CA LEU A 142 5.43 -20.22 -5.26
C LEU A 142 6.44 -21.25 -5.80
N ALA A 143 7.10 -22.00 -4.90
CA ALA A 143 8.06 -23.04 -5.29
C ALA A 143 7.39 -24.19 -6.07
N LEU A 144 6.11 -24.48 -5.80
CA LEU A 144 5.32 -25.43 -6.58
C LEU A 144 5.00 -24.88 -7.97
N LEU A 145 4.61 -23.61 -8.08
CA LEU A 145 4.34 -22.95 -9.36
C LEU A 145 5.57 -22.91 -10.26
N GLU A 146 6.76 -22.59 -9.74
CA GLU A 146 8.01 -22.55 -10.52
C GLU A 146 8.36 -23.88 -11.19
N ARG A 147 7.95 -25.00 -10.59
CA ARG A 147 8.14 -26.35 -11.13
C ARG A 147 7.07 -26.76 -12.14
N HIS A 148 6.07 -25.92 -12.36
CA HIS A 148 4.93 -26.24 -13.21
C HIS A 148 5.35 -26.26 -14.70
N ALA A 149 5.15 -27.41 -15.34
CA ALA A 149 5.61 -27.67 -16.71
C ALA A 149 4.96 -26.74 -17.76
N ALA A 150 3.74 -26.26 -17.50
CA ALA A 150 2.97 -25.46 -18.44
C ALA A 150 3.27 -23.95 -18.42
N LEU A 151 4.26 -23.48 -17.64
CA LEU A 151 4.61 -22.05 -17.60
C LEU A 151 5.17 -21.57 -18.94
N SER A 152 4.70 -20.41 -19.39
CA SER A 152 5.32 -19.67 -20.49
C SER A 152 6.63 -19.00 -20.03
N PRO A 153 7.54 -18.61 -20.95
CA PRO A 153 8.74 -17.86 -20.58
C PRO A 153 8.45 -16.61 -19.75
N GLY A 154 7.50 -15.76 -20.17
CA GLY A 154 7.13 -14.56 -19.42
C GLY A 154 6.50 -14.84 -18.05
N GLN A 155 5.78 -15.96 -17.88
CA GLN A 155 5.27 -16.37 -16.57
C GLN A 155 6.39 -16.86 -15.64
N ARG A 156 7.42 -17.52 -16.18
CA ARG A 156 8.62 -17.90 -15.40
C ARG A 156 9.40 -16.67 -14.97
N ASP A 157 9.56 -15.70 -15.86
CA ASP A 157 10.23 -14.44 -15.56
C ASP A 157 9.48 -13.70 -14.44
N ARG A 158 8.14 -13.63 -14.53
CA ARG A 158 7.32 -13.03 -13.46
C ARG A 158 7.41 -13.76 -12.13
N LEU A 159 7.44 -15.10 -12.12
CA LEU A 159 7.66 -15.87 -10.88
C LEU A 159 9.04 -15.63 -10.28
N ALA A 160 10.07 -15.59 -11.13
CA ALA A 160 11.44 -15.31 -10.70
C ALA A 160 11.56 -13.89 -10.14
N GLU A 161 10.89 -12.90 -10.74
CA GLU A 161 10.73 -11.55 -10.18
C GLU A 161 10.05 -11.60 -8.81
N ILE A 162 8.89 -12.25 -8.70
CA ILE A 162 8.15 -12.33 -7.43
C ILE A 162 9.04 -12.97 -6.34
N ARG A 163 9.75 -14.04 -6.67
CA ARG A 163 10.67 -14.72 -5.74
C ARG A 163 11.82 -13.82 -5.32
N LEU A 164 12.49 -13.18 -6.27
CA LEU A 164 13.68 -12.38 -6.02
C LEU A 164 13.36 -11.08 -5.25
N HIS A 165 12.22 -10.46 -5.53
CA HIS A 165 11.84 -9.17 -4.95
C HIS A 165 11.09 -9.28 -3.62
N PHE A 166 10.39 -10.39 -3.35
CA PHE A 166 9.53 -10.51 -2.18
C PHE A 166 9.84 -11.69 -1.25
N VAL A 167 10.54 -12.74 -1.72
CA VAL A 167 10.79 -13.97 -0.95
C VAL A 167 12.28 -14.17 -0.59
N GLU A 168 13.18 -14.19 -1.58
CA GLU A 168 14.62 -14.45 -1.38
C GLU A 168 15.41 -13.21 -0.94
N ARG A 169 14.97 -12.03 -1.39
CA ARG A 169 15.16 -10.83 -0.59
C ARG A 169 13.91 -10.71 0.26
N PRO A 170 13.91 -11.07 1.56
CA PRO A 170 13.14 -10.23 2.47
C PRO A 170 13.63 -8.85 2.11
N LEU A 171 12.72 -7.93 1.70
CA LEU A 171 13.02 -6.55 1.35
C LEU A 171 14.39 -6.27 1.91
N ALA A 172 15.39 -6.14 1.05
CA ALA A 172 16.47 -5.34 1.49
C ALA A 172 15.73 -4.05 1.90
N ARG A 173 15.47 -3.88 3.21
CA ARG A 173 16.11 -2.81 3.96
C ARG A 173 17.38 -2.71 3.18
N ALA A 174 17.42 -1.79 2.21
CA ALA A 174 18.69 -1.37 1.71
C ALA A 174 19.41 -1.18 3.02
N GLU A 175 20.31 -2.13 3.37
CA GLU A 175 21.29 -1.85 4.38
C GLU A 175 21.85 -0.61 3.74
N PRO A 176 21.48 0.55 4.29
CA PRO A 176 21.87 1.74 3.62
C PRO A 176 23.37 1.58 3.67
N ASP A 177 24.03 1.79 2.54
CA ASP A 177 25.48 1.91 2.50
C ASP A 177 25.87 3.22 3.24
N ALA A 178 25.33 3.38 4.44
CA ALA A 178 25.25 4.54 5.27
C ALA A 178 25.50 4.03 6.68
N ALA A 179 26.54 4.61 7.27
CA ALA A 179 26.90 4.41 8.66
C ALA A 179 25.65 4.43 9.57
N PRO A 180 25.65 3.66 10.67
CA PRO A 180 24.62 3.69 11.68
C PRO A 180 24.22 5.15 11.99
N LEU A 181 22.93 5.45 11.88
CA LEU A 181 22.40 6.77 12.23
C LEU A 181 22.81 7.09 13.67
N GLU A 182 23.29 8.31 13.90
CA GLU A 182 23.59 8.77 15.26
C GLU A 182 22.35 8.59 16.16
N PRO A 183 22.54 8.22 17.44
CA PRO A 183 21.44 7.82 18.34
C PRO A 183 20.36 8.91 18.49
N GLU A 184 20.72 10.18 18.35
CA GLU A 184 19.78 11.31 18.37
C GLU A 184 18.82 11.30 17.17
N VAL A 185 19.28 10.90 15.99
CA VAL A 185 18.44 10.81 14.78
C VAL A 185 17.50 9.61 14.88
N ALA A 186 17.96 8.50 15.44
CA ALA A 186 17.12 7.34 15.70
C ALA A 186 15.98 7.67 16.68
N GLN A 187 16.25 8.44 17.73
CA GLN A 187 15.22 8.93 18.66
C GLN A 187 14.21 9.85 17.98
N GLN A 188 14.66 10.77 17.12
CA GLN A 188 13.76 11.66 16.37
C GLN A 188 12.84 10.90 15.40
N VAL A 189 13.31 9.79 14.83
CA VAL A 189 12.50 8.91 13.97
C VAL A 189 11.44 8.18 14.79
N VAL A 190 11.80 7.63 15.95
CA VAL A 190 10.86 6.96 16.85
C VAL A 190 9.81 7.96 17.37
N GLU A 191 10.22 9.15 17.78
CA GLU A 191 9.32 10.20 18.26
C GLU A 191 8.36 10.67 17.15
N ALA A 192 8.85 10.83 15.92
CA ALA A 192 8.02 11.17 14.76
C ALA A 192 7.04 10.05 14.39
N MET A 193 7.42 8.78 14.56
CA MET A 193 6.55 7.63 14.35
C MET A 193 5.43 7.58 15.38
N VAL A 194 5.75 7.77 16.66
CA VAL A 194 4.75 7.83 17.74
C VAL A 194 3.77 8.97 17.53
N ALA A 195 4.26 10.16 17.17
CA ALA A 195 3.41 11.31 16.87
C ALA A 195 2.50 11.09 15.64
N ALA A 196 2.96 10.36 14.62
CA ALA A 196 2.15 10.00 13.46
C ALA A 196 1.05 8.98 13.81
N GLU A 197 1.36 7.97 14.61
CA GLU A 197 0.37 7.00 15.11
C GLU A 197 -0.67 7.65 16.04
N GLU A 198 -0.26 8.58 16.90
CA GLU A 198 -1.18 9.34 17.76
C GLU A 198 -2.13 10.21 16.92
N TYR A 199 -1.63 10.88 15.89
CA TYR A 199 -2.45 11.67 14.98
C TYR A 199 -3.45 10.80 14.17
N GLU A 200 -3.06 9.59 13.76
CA GLU A 200 -3.97 8.63 13.12
C GLU A 200 -5.06 8.15 14.07
N ARG A 201 -4.73 7.90 15.35
CA ARG A 201 -5.72 7.52 16.38
C ARG A 201 -6.73 8.64 16.66
N GLU A 202 -6.29 9.90 16.64
CA GLU A 202 -7.15 11.07 16.88
C GLU A 202 -8.03 11.45 15.67
N SER A 203 -7.57 11.19 14.43
CA SER A 203 -8.31 11.52 13.19
C SER A 203 -9.26 10.42 12.70
N ALA A 204 -9.47 9.34 13.46
CA ALA A 204 -10.23 8.18 13.01
C ALA A 204 -11.76 8.43 12.92
N THR A 205 -12.20 9.05 11.83
CA THR A 205 -13.56 8.89 11.26
C THR A 205 -13.49 8.85 9.73
N SER A 206 -12.79 7.85 9.17
CA SER A 206 -13.09 7.30 7.85
C SER A 206 -12.33 5.98 7.63
N ALA A 207 -13.06 5.02 7.08
CA ALA A 207 -12.78 3.60 6.88
C ALA A 207 -11.47 3.22 6.16
N PRO A 208 -11.01 1.97 6.30
CA PRO A 208 -9.78 1.47 5.71
C PRO A 208 -9.91 1.36 4.20
N THR A 209 -8.89 1.80 3.46
CA THR A 209 -8.82 1.61 2.01
C THR A 209 -7.65 0.68 1.71
N ALA A 210 -7.95 -0.61 1.62
CA ALA A 210 -7.06 -1.60 1.02
C ALA A 210 -7.41 -1.71 -0.47
N ARG A 211 -6.42 -1.51 -1.34
CA ARG A 211 -6.36 -1.99 -2.73
C ARG A 211 -4.93 -1.81 -3.22
N ALA A 212 -4.18 -2.91 -3.26
CA ALA A 212 -2.85 -2.94 -3.85
C ALA A 212 -2.98 -2.85 -5.38
N ALA A 213 -2.34 -1.85 -5.99
CA ALA A 213 -2.14 -1.81 -7.43
C ALA A 213 -0.70 -2.25 -7.76
N ASP A 214 -0.60 -3.41 -8.40
CA ASP A 214 0.56 -3.93 -9.12
C ASP A 214 1.03 -2.94 -10.19
N HIS A 215 2.32 -2.61 -10.19
CA HIS A 215 2.99 -2.09 -11.37
C HIS A 215 4.39 -2.71 -11.47
N GLY A 216 4.60 -3.56 -12.49
CA GLY A 216 5.86 -4.24 -12.83
C GLY A 216 7.07 -3.32 -13.02
N GLU A 217 8.25 -3.84 -13.35
CA GLU A 217 9.43 -2.99 -13.44
C GLU A 217 9.31 -1.94 -14.57
N PRO A 218 9.48 -0.64 -14.28
CA PRO A 218 9.42 0.41 -15.28
C PRO A 218 10.73 0.60 -16.03
N ASP A 219 10.70 0.45 -17.36
CA ASP A 219 11.86 0.57 -18.26
C ASP A 219 12.28 2.05 -18.51
N THR A 220 11.52 3.02 -17.99
CA THR A 220 11.75 4.46 -18.19
C THR A 220 11.66 5.31 -16.92
N GLU A 221 12.39 6.44 -16.86
CA GLU A 221 12.39 7.38 -15.72
C GLU A 221 10.99 7.95 -15.38
N GLU A 222 10.12 8.12 -16.39
CA GLU A 222 8.74 8.57 -16.16
C GLU A 222 7.85 7.51 -15.54
N GLU A 223 8.05 6.24 -15.90
CA GLU A 223 7.34 5.12 -15.30
C GLU A 223 7.84 4.87 -13.88
N GLN A 224 9.15 5.01 -13.60
CA GLN A 224 9.70 4.98 -12.23
C GLN A 224 9.02 5.99 -11.30
N ARG A 225 8.79 7.22 -11.79
CA ARG A 225 8.06 8.24 -11.04
C ARG A 225 6.60 7.90 -10.80
N LYS A 226 5.94 7.32 -11.81
CA LYS A 226 4.54 6.86 -11.66
C LYS A 226 4.47 5.70 -10.65
N HIS A 227 5.39 4.74 -10.72
CA HIS A 227 5.41 3.59 -9.82
C HIS A 227 5.76 4.01 -8.39
N ALA A 228 6.69 4.94 -8.22
CA ALA A 228 6.96 5.54 -6.91
C ALA A 228 5.73 6.29 -6.37
N MET A 229 5.01 7.05 -7.21
CA MET A 229 3.79 7.74 -6.81
C MET A 229 2.69 6.75 -6.38
N PHE A 230 2.40 5.72 -7.18
CA PHE A 230 1.38 4.72 -6.86
C PHE A 230 1.72 3.97 -5.57
N ARG A 231 2.97 3.51 -5.43
CA ARG A 231 3.43 2.86 -4.20
C ARG A 231 3.32 3.76 -2.97
N ILE A 232 3.66 5.05 -3.08
CA ILE A 232 3.52 6.00 -1.98
C ILE A 232 2.05 6.21 -1.62
N LEU A 233 1.13 6.22 -2.58
CA LEU A 233 -0.30 6.37 -2.30
C LEU A 233 -0.86 5.22 -1.47
N ASP A 234 -0.37 4.00 -1.67
CA ASP A 234 -0.82 2.79 -0.97
C ASP A 234 -0.25 2.64 0.45
N MET A 235 0.79 3.39 0.82
CA MET A 235 1.42 3.34 2.13
C MET A 235 0.60 4.02 3.24
N ASN A 236 0.64 3.45 4.45
CA ASN A 236 0.10 4.13 5.64
C ASN A 236 0.97 5.34 6.04
N THR A 237 0.49 6.22 6.93
CA THR A 237 1.24 7.44 7.24
C THR A 237 2.56 7.15 7.96
N ALA A 238 2.63 6.09 8.77
CA ALA A 238 3.86 5.69 9.46
C ALA A 238 4.95 5.20 8.48
N GLU A 239 4.58 4.45 7.45
CA GLU A 239 5.44 4.00 6.36
C GLU A 239 5.92 5.19 5.52
N LYS A 240 5.02 6.13 5.21
CA LYS A 240 5.38 7.38 4.54
C LYS A 240 6.38 8.20 5.35
N VAL A 241 6.23 8.26 6.68
CA VAL A 241 7.21 8.93 7.56
C VAL A 241 8.55 8.20 7.52
N LYS A 242 8.59 6.87 7.62
CA LYS A 242 9.84 6.10 7.47
C LYS A 242 10.50 6.36 6.13
N LEU A 243 9.71 6.37 5.06
CA LEU A 243 10.17 6.62 3.70
C LEU A 243 10.65 8.08 3.52
N ALA A 244 10.11 9.04 4.26
CA ALA A 244 10.61 10.41 4.27
C ALA A 244 12.07 10.49 4.78
N PHE A 245 12.46 9.64 5.73
CA PHE A 245 13.83 9.57 6.24
C PHE A 245 14.75 8.71 5.37
N LEU A 246 14.25 7.58 4.85
CA LEU A 246 15.07 6.56 4.19
C LEU A 246 14.99 6.55 2.66
N GLY A 247 13.97 7.18 2.07
CA GLY A 247 13.66 7.12 0.65
C GLY A 247 14.60 7.92 -0.26
N SER A 248 14.43 7.69 -1.56
CA SER A 248 15.18 8.35 -2.63
C SER A 248 14.81 9.83 -2.78
N ALA A 249 15.58 10.58 -3.57
CA ALA A 249 15.30 12.00 -3.80
C ALA A 249 13.93 12.22 -4.48
N GLU A 250 13.52 11.33 -5.38
CA GLU A 250 12.26 11.43 -6.10
C GLU A 250 11.06 11.15 -5.20
N GLU A 251 11.16 10.11 -4.37
CA GLU A 251 10.11 9.76 -3.42
C GLU A 251 9.88 10.89 -2.39
N ARG A 252 10.97 11.54 -1.93
CA ARG A 252 10.86 12.71 -1.04
C ARG A 252 10.12 13.88 -1.69
N VAL A 253 10.29 14.11 -2.99
CA VAL A 253 9.56 15.16 -3.72
C VAL A 253 8.05 14.87 -3.75
N ILE A 254 7.70 13.59 -3.88
CA ILE A 254 6.30 13.13 -3.85
C ILE A 254 5.71 13.33 -2.45
N LEU A 255 6.40 12.85 -1.41
CA LEU A 255 5.97 12.97 -0.01
C LEU A 255 5.85 14.43 0.46
N LEU A 256 6.64 15.35 -0.11
CA LEU A 256 6.54 16.78 0.18
C LEU A 256 5.18 17.40 -0.22
N ARG A 257 4.44 16.73 -1.12
CA ARG A 257 3.12 17.12 -1.61
C ARG A 257 1.98 16.34 -0.96
N ASP A 258 2.29 15.47 0.01
CA ASP A 258 1.26 14.66 0.67
C ASP A 258 0.24 15.55 1.40
N SER A 259 -1.00 15.05 1.46
CA SER A 259 -2.09 15.64 2.22
C SER A 259 -1.79 15.73 3.71
N ASN A 260 -1.07 14.76 4.28
CA ASN A 260 -0.71 14.73 5.69
C ASN A 260 0.55 15.58 5.94
N ARG A 261 0.39 16.63 6.75
CA ARG A 261 1.47 17.56 7.09
C ARG A 261 2.61 16.90 7.86
N VAL A 262 2.33 15.89 8.67
CA VAL A 262 3.35 15.17 9.45
C VAL A 262 4.35 14.50 8.51
N VAL A 263 3.85 13.84 7.46
CA VAL A 263 4.67 13.19 6.42
C VAL A 263 5.54 14.23 5.70
N ALA A 264 4.93 15.30 5.19
CA ALA A 264 5.67 16.32 4.45
C ALA A 264 6.72 17.05 5.31
N SER A 265 6.43 17.27 6.60
CA SER A 265 7.36 17.87 7.55
C SER A 265 8.53 16.94 7.90
N SER A 266 8.29 15.62 7.92
CA SER A 266 9.31 14.61 8.19
C SER A 266 10.38 14.56 7.10
N VAL A 267 9.99 14.82 5.84
CA VAL A 267 10.95 14.92 4.71
C VAL A 267 12.00 15.99 4.99
N LEU A 268 11.59 17.16 5.47
CA LEU A 268 12.52 18.26 5.78
C LEU A 268 13.37 18.00 7.01
N LYS A 269 12.92 17.14 7.95
CA LYS A 269 13.69 16.71 9.12
C LYS A 269 14.76 15.67 8.77
N SER A 270 14.61 14.95 7.65
CA SER A 270 15.57 13.94 7.23
C SER A 270 16.99 14.51 7.05
N PRO A 271 18.03 13.81 7.56
CA PRO A 271 19.42 14.20 7.38
C PRO A 271 19.90 14.05 5.92
N ARG A 272 19.13 13.34 5.09
CA ARG A 272 19.46 13.09 3.67
C ARG A 272 19.10 14.25 2.73
N VAL A 273 18.47 15.30 3.25
CA VAL A 273 18.14 16.49 2.45
C VAL A 273 19.35 17.40 2.31
N SER A 274 19.89 17.47 1.10
CA SER A 274 21.02 18.34 0.78
C SER A 274 20.58 19.80 0.60
N ALA A 275 21.54 20.73 0.61
CA ALA A 275 21.27 22.14 0.28
C ALA A 275 20.79 22.34 -1.17
N LYS A 276 21.10 21.42 -2.09
CA LYS A 276 20.61 21.43 -3.47
C LYS A 276 19.16 20.98 -3.55
N ASP A 277 18.77 20.01 -2.73
CA ASP A 277 17.37 19.58 -2.60
C ASP A 277 16.53 20.70 -1.98
N ALA A 278 17.03 21.37 -0.95
CA ALA A 278 16.35 22.51 -0.34
C ALA A 278 16.10 23.67 -1.33
N GLU A 279 17.01 23.89 -2.29
CA GLU A 279 16.82 24.85 -3.38
C GLU A 279 15.67 24.42 -4.30
N ALA A 280 15.63 23.13 -4.69
CA ALA A 280 14.54 22.60 -5.50
C ALA A 280 13.19 22.73 -4.76
N TYR A 281 13.14 22.38 -3.47
CA TYR A 281 11.95 22.45 -2.63
C TYR A 281 11.45 23.88 -2.44
N ALA A 282 12.35 24.85 -2.21
CA ALA A 282 11.98 26.26 -2.07
C ALA A 282 11.36 26.85 -3.35
N ASN A 283 11.67 26.30 -4.51
CA ASN A 283 11.08 26.72 -5.79
C ASN A 283 9.74 26.03 -6.11
N MET A 284 9.33 25.02 -5.33
CA MET A 284 8.06 24.31 -5.54
C MET A 284 6.87 25.09 -5.01
N ARG A 285 6.09 25.73 -5.90
CA ARG A 285 4.91 26.53 -5.53
C ARG A 285 3.80 25.76 -4.78
N SER A 286 3.77 24.44 -4.91
CA SER A 286 2.80 23.58 -4.22
C SER A 286 3.06 23.52 -2.70
N LEU A 287 4.28 23.83 -2.25
CA LEU A 287 4.70 23.65 -0.87
C LEU A 287 3.86 24.49 0.10
N SER A 288 3.61 24.00 1.31
CA SER A 288 2.85 24.72 2.33
C SER A 288 3.70 25.80 3.01
N GLU A 289 3.05 26.79 3.63
CA GLU A 289 3.71 27.87 4.36
C GLU A 289 4.60 27.34 5.50
N GLU A 290 4.11 26.36 6.25
CA GLU A 290 4.84 25.69 7.34
C GLU A 290 6.19 25.10 6.89
N LEU A 291 6.19 24.43 5.74
CA LEU A 291 7.39 23.80 5.19
C LEU A 291 8.40 24.85 4.70
N ILE A 292 7.92 25.97 4.15
CA ILE A 292 8.76 27.11 3.79
C ILE A 292 9.38 27.76 5.03
N VAL A 293 8.61 27.92 6.10
CA VAL A 293 9.12 28.41 7.40
C VAL A 293 10.21 27.46 7.90
N MET A 294 9.99 26.15 7.83
CA MET A 294 10.97 25.15 8.25
C MET A 294 12.26 25.24 7.43
N ILE A 295 12.17 25.40 6.10
CA ILE A 295 13.33 25.63 5.23
C ILE A 295 14.08 26.90 5.66
N SER A 296 13.34 27.99 5.93
CA SER A 296 13.94 29.28 6.30
C SER A 296 14.64 29.30 7.66
N ASN A 297 14.24 28.40 8.57
CA ASN A 297 14.81 28.30 9.91
C ASN A 297 16.10 27.46 9.95
N LYS A 298 16.35 26.61 8.95
CA LYS A 298 17.59 25.81 8.87
C LYS A 298 18.77 26.66 8.39
N ARG A 299 19.65 27.02 9.34
CA ARG A 299 20.82 27.88 9.09
C ARG A 299 21.73 27.37 7.99
N GLU A 300 21.90 26.06 7.87
CA GLU A 300 22.76 25.43 6.85
C GLU A 300 22.27 25.71 5.44
N TRP A 301 20.95 25.57 5.21
CA TRP A 301 20.34 25.82 3.91
C TRP A 301 20.33 27.31 3.56
N MET A 302 20.14 28.17 4.57
CA MET A 302 20.17 29.63 4.39
C MET A 302 21.55 30.21 4.06
N ARG A 303 22.63 29.41 4.12
CA ARG A 303 23.93 29.80 3.54
C ARG A 303 23.93 29.77 2.01
N ASN A 304 23.06 28.95 1.40
CA ASN A 304 22.93 28.89 -0.05
C ASN A 304 22.05 30.06 -0.55
N TYR A 305 22.65 30.94 -1.35
CA TYR A 305 21.96 32.10 -1.92
C TYR A 305 20.74 31.73 -2.78
N GLN A 306 20.76 30.56 -3.45
CA GLN A 306 19.62 30.13 -4.26
C GLN A 306 18.42 29.71 -3.41
N VAL A 307 18.65 29.13 -2.23
CA VAL A 307 17.58 28.84 -1.27
C VAL A 307 16.95 30.15 -0.77
N ILE A 308 17.77 31.17 -0.45
CA ILE A 308 17.28 32.50 -0.06
C ILE A 308 16.38 33.07 -1.17
N LEU A 309 16.83 33.03 -2.42
CA LEU A 309 16.04 33.51 -3.55
C LEU A 309 14.74 32.73 -3.75
N GLY A 310 14.78 31.40 -3.64
CA GLY A 310 13.61 30.54 -3.72
C GLY A 310 12.57 30.91 -2.67
N VAL A 311 12.98 31.01 -1.40
CA VAL A 311 12.10 31.41 -0.29
C VAL A 311 11.53 32.81 -0.51
N VAL A 312 12.32 33.79 -0.95
CA VAL A 312 11.81 35.14 -1.19
C VAL A 312 10.80 35.20 -2.36
N ARG A 313 10.96 34.34 -3.38
CA ARG A 313 10.06 34.28 -4.54
C ARG A 313 8.81 33.44 -4.30
N HIS A 314 8.83 32.57 -3.30
CA HIS A 314 7.77 31.60 -3.10
C HIS A 314 6.44 32.25 -2.67
N PRO A 315 5.29 31.82 -3.24
CA PRO A 315 4.01 32.50 -3.03
C PRO A 315 3.47 32.44 -1.60
N LYS A 316 3.80 31.36 -0.87
CA LYS A 316 3.35 31.14 0.50
C LYS A 316 4.39 31.53 1.56
N SER A 317 5.36 32.36 1.20
CA SER A 317 6.38 32.83 2.14
C SER A 317 5.84 33.93 3.04
N PRO A 318 5.95 33.81 4.37
CA PRO A 318 5.48 34.85 5.28
C PRO A 318 6.22 36.18 5.07
N PRO A 319 5.52 37.34 5.13
CA PRO A 319 6.13 38.65 4.94
C PRO A 319 7.32 38.92 5.87
N ARG A 320 7.26 38.43 7.11
CA ARG A 320 8.36 38.59 8.10
C ARG A 320 9.67 37.98 7.61
N ILE A 321 9.63 36.75 7.07
CA ILE A 321 10.80 36.06 6.54
C ILE A 321 11.31 36.81 5.30
N ILE A 322 10.39 37.19 4.40
CA ILE A 322 10.73 37.96 3.19
C ILE A 322 11.47 39.24 3.55
N MET A 323 10.98 40.02 4.53
CA MET A 323 11.61 41.29 4.95
C MET A 323 13.04 41.10 5.45
N ASN A 324 13.28 40.05 6.23
CA ASN A 324 14.61 39.72 6.76
C ASN A 324 15.57 39.32 5.62
N LEU A 325 15.11 38.45 4.73
CA LEU A 325 15.93 37.92 3.62
C LEU A 325 16.13 38.93 2.49
N MET A 326 15.22 39.89 2.31
CA MET A 326 15.31 40.93 1.28
C MET A 326 16.60 41.74 1.38
N GLN A 327 17.12 41.90 2.60
CA GLN A 327 18.37 42.63 2.84
C GLN A 327 19.59 41.90 2.24
N LEU A 328 19.51 40.58 2.08
CA LEU A 328 20.58 39.72 1.56
C LEU A 328 20.52 39.57 0.03
N VAL A 329 19.39 39.89 -0.60
CA VAL A 329 19.20 39.77 -2.06
C VAL A 329 20.01 40.83 -2.81
N LYS A 330 20.66 40.44 -3.92
CA LYS A 330 21.46 41.33 -4.78
C LYS A 330 20.58 42.22 -5.66
N ASP A 331 21.07 43.42 -6.01
CA ASP A 331 20.28 44.41 -6.78
C ASP A 331 19.87 43.92 -8.18
N ARG A 332 20.69 43.08 -8.81
CA ARG A 332 20.36 42.45 -10.10
C ARG A 332 19.08 41.62 -9.99
N GLU A 333 18.96 40.82 -8.93
CA GLU A 333 17.80 39.96 -8.69
C GLU A 333 16.56 40.77 -8.31
N LEU A 334 16.71 41.82 -7.50
CA LEU A 334 15.60 42.74 -7.20
C LEU A 334 15.00 43.33 -8.48
N ARG A 335 15.85 43.72 -9.44
CA ARG A 335 15.40 44.24 -10.74
C ARG A 335 14.66 43.19 -11.57
N LEU A 336 15.10 41.93 -11.53
CA LEU A 336 14.44 40.82 -12.22
C LEU A 336 13.09 40.50 -11.57
N MET A 337 13.02 40.46 -10.24
CA MET A 337 11.80 40.21 -9.48
C MET A 337 10.71 41.25 -9.70
N LEU A 338 11.07 42.52 -9.93
CA LEU A 338 10.11 43.57 -10.29
C LEU A 338 9.41 43.33 -11.63
N LYS A 339 10.07 42.60 -12.56
CA LYS A 339 9.51 42.25 -13.86
C LYS A 339 8.68 40.96 -13.82
N ASP A 340 8.83 40.15 -12.78
CA ASP A 340 8.15 38.87 -12.67
C ASP A 340 6.67 39.05 -12.30
N ARG A 341 5.80 38.58 -13.19
CA ARG A 341 4.34 38.62 -13.00
C ARG A 341 3.86 37.58 -11.99
N ASN A 342 4.63 36.51 -11.78
CA ASN A 342 4.27 35.41 -10.88
C ASN A 342 4.52 35.71 -9.40
N LEU A 343 5.18 36.83 -9.09
CA LEU A 343 5.49 37.21 -7.72
C LEU A 343 4.22 37.70 -6.99
N PRO A 344 3.97 37.29 -5.74
CA PRO A 344 2.89 37.85 -4.93
C PRO A 344 3.00 39.36 -4.81
N GLU A 345 1.86 40.04 -4.81
CA GLU A 345 1.80 41.50 -4.80
C GLU A 345 2.44 42.11 -3.54
N THR A 346 2.26 41.47 -2.39
CA THR A 346 2.89 41.85 -1.12
C THR A 346 4.42 41.82 -1.22
N THR A 347 4.97 40.76 -1.81
CA THR A 347 6.40 40.62 -2.03
C THR A 347 6.90 41.63 -3.06
N ARG A 348 6.14 41.88 -4.13
CA ARG A 348 6.48 42.87 -5.16
C ARG A 348 6.58 44.28 -4.60
N GLN A 349 5.64 44.67 -3.73
CA GLN A 349 5.67 45.96 -3.03
C GLN A 349 6.93 46.08 -2.16
N GLN A 350 7.28 45.02 -1.44
CA GLN A 350 8.46 45.00 -0.58
C GLN A 350 9.78 45.06 -1.38
N VAL A 351 9.87 44.34 -2.50
CA VAL A 351 11.00 44.41 -3.44
C VAL A 351 11.15 45.83 -3.98
N ARG A 352 10.04 46.46 -4.41
CA ARG A 352 10.05 47.85 -4.92
C ARG A 352 10.52 48.85 -3.89
N ARG A 353 10.01 48.75 -2.65
CA ARG A 353 10.42 49.59 -1.53
C ARG A 353 11.92 49.46 -1.25
N THR A 354 12.42 48.23 -1.21
CA THR A 354 13.84 47.95 -0.92
C THR A 354 14.75 48.43 -2.06
N PHE A 355 14.36 48.19 -3.32
CA PHE A 355 15.11 48.64 -4.49
C PHE A 355 15.22 50.18 -4.54
N LEU A 356 14.12 50.90 -4.33
CA LEU A 356 14.11 52.37 -4.29
C LEU A 356 14.94 52.94 -3.12
N ALA A 357 14.92 52.28 -1.97
CA ALA A 357 15.73 52.69 -0.82
C ALA A 357 17.23 52.55 -1.13
N ARG A 358 17.64 51.48 -1.83
CA ARG A 358 19.05 51.25 -2.23
C ARG A 358 19.50 52.18 -3.34
N THR A 359 18.66 52.48 -4.34
CA THR A 359 19.02 53.42 -5.41
C THR A 359 19.20 54.84 -4.86
N LYS A 360 18.31 55.28 -3.95
CA LYS A 360 18.45 56.58 -3.25
C LYS A 360 19.72 56.67 -2.41
N ARG A 361 20.12 55.57 -1.75
CA ARG A 361 21.39 55.51 -0.98
C ARG A 361 22.65 55.53 -1.85
N ARG A 362 22.57 55.16 -3.13
CA ARG A 362 23.70 55.24 -4.08
C ARG A 362 23.83 56.59 -4.77
N GLN A 363 22.74 57.37 -4.83
CA GLN A 363 22.71 58.70 -5.45
C GLN A 363 23.04 59.83 -4.46
N ARG A 364 23.02 59.53 -3.16
CA ARG A 364 23.62 60.34 -2.10
C ARG A 364 25.03 59.85 -1.86
#